data_AF-A0A2D9C9D0-F1
#
_entry.id   AF-A0A2D9C9D0-F1
#
_cell.length_a   1.000
_cell.length_b   1.000
_cell.length_c   1.000
_cell.angle_alpha   90.00
_cell.angle_beta   90.00
_cell.angle_gamma   90.00
#
_symmetry.space_group_name_H-M   'P 1'
#
loop_
_entity.id
_entity.type
_entity.pdbx_description
1 polymer ?
#
loop_
_entity_poly.entity_id
_entity_poly.type
_entity_poly.pdbx_seq_one_letter_code
_entity_poly.pdbx_strand_id
1 'polypeptide(L)'
;MILHSLVEGNSINATSRMCGCSKITVLRLGSRRFTRLTKAFPKKIENHAHAIALHYFYYNFCRKHQTIKTTPAVAMGVADRAFTNRDLVEMIEREEARTGGRLTNYLASA
;
A
#
# COMPACT_ATOMS: atom_id res chain seq x y z
N MET A 1 -7.40 -17.66 -8.28
CA MET A 1 -8.59 -16.94 -8.77
C MET A 1 -8.82 -15.63 -8.01
N ILE A 2 -9.38 -15.63 -6.79
CA ILE A 2 -9.75 -14.37 -6.08
C ILE A 2 -8.56 -13.41 -5.89
N LEU A 3 -7.41 -13.90 -5.40
CA LEU A 3 -6.22 -13.07 -5.22
C LEU A 3 -5.66 -12.55 -6.54
N HIS A 4 -5.71 -13.35 -7.59
CA HIS A 4 -5.22 -12.97 -8.92
C HIS A 4 -6.03 -11.80 -9.48
N SER A 5 -7.36 -11.90 -9.44
CA SER A 5 -8.25 -10.84 -9.91
C SER A 5 -8.04 -9.51 -9.16
N LEU A 6 -7.76 -9.57 -7.85
CA LEU A 6 -7.43 -8.37 -7.07
C LEU A 6 -6.08 -7.76 -7.46
N VAL A 7 -5.09 -8.60 -7.77
CA VAL A 7 -3.76 -8.15 -8.22
C VAL A 7 -3.86 -7.47 -9.60
N GLU A 8 -4.75 -7.94 -10.47
CA GLU A 8 -5.04 -7.34 -11.78
C GLU A 8 -5.86 -6.02 -11.68
N GLY A 9 -6.14 -5.54 -10.47
CA GLY A 9 -6.82 -4.26 -10.25
C GLY A 9 -8.35 -4.34 -10.20
N ASN A 10 -8.94 -5.54 -10.17
CA ASN A 10 -10.38 -5.65 -10.01
C ASN A 10 -10.84 -5.18 -8.64
N SER A 11 -11.96 -4.45 -8.61
CA SER A 11 -12.59 -4.03 -7.35
C SER A 11 -13.12 -5.25 -6.58
N ILE A 12 -13.22 -5.12 -5.25
CA ILE A 12 -13.79 -6.16 -4.37
C ILE A 12 -15.19 -6.59 -4.85
N ASN A 13 -16.00 -5.65 -5.32
CA ASN A 13 -17.34 -5.93 -5.81
C ASN A 13 -17.31 -6.72 -7.13
N ALA A 14 -16.40 -6.37 -8.06
CA ALA A 14 -16.23 -7.12 -9.30
C ALA A 14 -15.74 -8.54 -9.01
N THR A 15 -14.72 -8.69 -8.16
CA THR A 15 -14.17 -10.00 -7.77
C THR A 15 -15.21 -10.88 -7.08
N SER A 16 -16.04 -10.32 -6.20
CA SER A 16 -17.14 -11.04 -5.55
C SER A 16 -18.15 -11.58 -6.56
N ARG A 17 -18.50 -10.80 -7.60
CA ARG A 17 -19.41 -11.21 -8.68
C ARG A 17 -18.79 -12.26 -9.59
N MET A 18 -17.57 -12.02 -10.07
CA MET A 18 -16.87 -12.92 -11.01
C MET A 18 -16.55 -14.28 -10.38
N CYS A 19 -16.15 -14.31 -9.11
CA CYS A 19 -15.77 -15.53 -8.41
C CYS A 19 -16.92 -16.18 -7.63
N GLY A 20 -18.12 -15.59 -7.63
CA GLY A 20 -19.28 -16.12 -6.90
C GLY A 20 -19.07 -16.23 -5.39
N CYS A 21 -18.34 -15.31 -4.76
CA CYS A 21 -17.97 -15.39 -3.35
C CYS A 21 -18.37 -14.14 -2.55
N SER A 22 -18.56 -14.30 -1.23
CA SER A 22 -18.88 -13.18 -0.34
C SER A 22 -17.75 -12.14 -0.31
N LYS A 23 -18.11 -10.85 -0.23
CA LYS A 23 -17.17 -9.73 -0.09
C LYS A 23 -16.25 -9.90 1.13
N ILE A 24 -16.77 -10.48 2.21
CA ILE A 24 -15.98 -10.77 3.42
C ILE A 24 -14.83 -11.73 3.11
N THR A 25 -15.09 -12.75 2.29
CA THR A 25 -14.06 -13.69 1.84
C THR A 25 -13.01 -12.96 1.01
N VAL A 26 -13.42 -12.11 0.06
CA VAL A 26 -12.49 -11.32 -0.76
C VAL A 26 -11.60 -10.42 0.10
N LEU A 27 -12.18 -9.71 1.07
CA LEU A 27 -11.47 -8.83 2.01
C LEU A 27 -10.48 -9.61 2.89
N ARG A 28 -10.89 -10.76 3.44
CA ARG A 28 -10.02 -11.63 4.25
C ARG A 28 -8.86 -12.19 3.44
N LEU A 29 -9.11 -12.57 2.19
CA LEU A 29 -8.06 -13.03 1.28
C LEU A 29 -7.08 -11.89 0.94
N GLY A 30 -7.56 -10.68 0.64
CA GLY A 30 -6.69 -9.52 0.42
C GLY A 30 -5.83 -9.13 1.62
N SER A 31 -6.33 -9.41 2.84
CA SER A 31 -5.68 -9.05 4.11
C SER A 31 -4.83 -10.18 4.72
N ARG A 32 -4.48 -11.21 3.94
CA ARG A 32 -3.73 -12.41 4.43
C ARG A 32 -2.41 -12.09 5.13
N ARG A 33 -1.79 -10.93 4.88
CA ARG A 33 -0.58 -10.46 5.57
C ARG A 33 -0.76 -10.32 7.10
N PHE A 34 -1.99 -10.10 7.57
CA PHE A 34 -2.33 -10.01 9.00
C PHE A 34 -2.63 -11.38 9.64
N THR A 35 -2.61 -12.46 8.86
CA THR A 35 -2.89 -13.82 9.34
C THR A 35 -1.60 -14.65 9.39
N ARG A 36 -1.33 -15.27 10.54
CA ARG A 36 -0.16 -16.14 10.77
C ARG A 36 -0.23 -17.39 9.89
N LEU A 37 0.93 -18.01 9.62
CA LEU A 37 1.06 -19.28 8.89
C LEU A 37 0.55 -19.24 7.44
N THR A 38 0.59 -18.08 6.80
CA THR A 38 0.30 -17.95 5.37
C THR A 38 1.57 -17.55 4.61
N LYS A 39 1.65 -17.87 3.32
CA LYS A 39 2.77 -17.42 2.46
C LYS A 39 2.88 -15.89 2.36
N ALA A 40 1.79 -15.17 2.67
CA ALA A 40 1.75 -13.71 2.69
C ALA A 40 2.22 -13.13 4.04
N PHE A 41 2.43 -13.96 5.06
CA PHE A 41 2.90 -13.51 6.36
C PHE A 41 4.38 -13.07 6.26
N PRO A 42 4.72 -11.85 6.71
CA PRO A 42 6.10 -11.40 6.69
C PRO A 42 6.93 -12.20 7.71
N LYS A 43 8.14 -12.63 7.30
CA LYS A 43 9.05 -13.38 8.19
C LYS A 43 9.64 -12.53 9.32
N LYS A 44 9.69 -11.21 9.10
CA LYS A 44 10.24 -10.19 10.00
C LYS A 44 9.13 -9.19 10.34
N ILE A 45 9.02 -8.81 11.61
CA ILE A 45 7.97 -7.89 12.07
C ILE A 45 8.17 -6.48 11.50
N GLU A 46 9.42 -6.09 11.26
CA GLU A 46 9.82 -4.82 10.68
C GLU A 46 9.22 -4.66 9.27
N ASN A 47 9.29 -5.72 8.46
CA ASN A 47 8.69 -5.73 7.12
C ASN A 47 7.16 -5.57 7.17
N HIS A 48 6.51 -6.07 8.23
CA HIS A 48 5.08 -5.84 8.44
C HIS A 48 4.80 -4.37 8.70
N ALA A 49 5.58 -3.76 9.62
CA ALA A 49 5.46 -2.35 9.95
C ALA A 49 5.70 -1.46 8.72
N HIS A 50 6.72 -1.74 7.91
CA HIS A 50 6.98 -1.00 6.67
C HIS A 50 5.84 -1.12 5.66
N ALA A 51 5.28 -2.32 5.48
CA ALA A 51 4.14 -2.52 4.58
C ALA A 51 2.88 -1.76 5.04
N ILE A 52 2.63 -1.72 6.35
CA ILE A 52 1.55 -0.95 6.95
C ILE A 52 1.78 0.56 6.75
N ALA A 53 3.00 1.03 7.00
CA ALA A 53 3.36 2.43 6.80
C ALA A 53 3.11 2.89 5.36
N LEU A 54 3.54 2.09 4.37
CA LEU A 54 3.26 2.36 2.96
C LEU A 54 1.76 2.38 2.65
N HIS A 55 0.99 1.46 3.24
CA HIS A 55 -0.46 1.42 3.05
C HIS A 55 -1.14 2.69 3.57
N TYR A 56 -0.81 3.13 4.79
CA TYR A 56 -1.38 4.35 5.36
C TYR A 56 -0.89 5.60 4.66
N PHE A 57 0.37 5.64 4.21
CA PHE A 57 0.86 6.74 3.39
C PHE A 57 0.02 6.88 2.12
N TYR A 58 -0.14 5.80 1.36
CA TYR A 58 -0.94 5.83 0.14
C TYR A 58 -2.40 6.21 0.41
N TYR A 59 -3.01 5.67 1.46
CA TYR A 59 -4.40 5.94 1.81
C TYR A 59 -4.63 7.41 2.21
N ASN A 60 -3.70 7.99 2.98
CA ASN A 60 -3.86 9.34 3.53
C ASN A 60 -3.39 10.44 2.58
N PHE A 61 -2.34 10.19 1.79
CA PHE A 61 -1.70 11.23 0.98
C PHE A 61 -1.99 11.12 -0.52
N CYS A 62 -2.19 9.91 -1.05
CA CYS A 62 -2.37 9.70 -2.50
C CYS A 62 -3.82 9.42 -2.90
N ARG A 63 -4.53 8.60 -2.12
CA ARG A 63 -5.87 8.15 -2.47
C ARG A 63 -6.92 9.21 -2.14
N LYS A 64 -7.65 9.66 -3.16
CA LYS A 64 -8.81 10.52 -2.99
C LYS A 64 -9.91 9.78 -2.22
N HIS A 65 -10.37 10.35 -1.10
CA HIS A 65 -11.46 9.78 -0.33
C HIS A 65 -12.81 10.09 -1.01
N GLN A 66 -13.70 9.09 -1.09
CA GLN A 66 -14.96 9.23 -1.85
C GLN A 66 -15.90 10.28 -1.27
N THR A 67 -15.95 10.43 0.05
CA THR A 67 -16.84 11.40 0.72
C THR A 67 -16.23 12.79 0.79
N ILE A 68 -14.96 12.88 1.16
CA ILE A 68 -14.28 14.16 1.44
C ILE A 68 -13.83 14.84 0.13
N LYS A 69 -13.83 14.11 -0.99
CA LYS A 69 -13.46 14.59 -2.33
C LYS A 69 -12.05 15.19 -2.43
N THR A 70 -11.20 14.98 -1.43
CA THR A 70 -9.75 15.23 -1.44
C THR A 70 -9.04 14.10 -0.68
N THR A 71 -7.73 14.17 -0.53
CA THR A 71 -6.97 13.23 0.29
C THR A 71 -7.11 13.60 1.78
N PRO A 72 -7.14 12.61 2.69
CA PRO A 72 -7.24 12.89 4.13
C PRO A 72 -6.19 13.87 4.65
N ALA A 73 -4.94 13.78 4.17
CA ALA A 73 -3.87 14.69 4.57
C ALA A 73 -4.13 16.14 4.19
N VAL A 74 -4.71 16.38 3.00
CA VAL A 74 -5.08 17.74 2.55
C VAL A 74 -6.27 18.26 3.34
N ALA A 75 -7.29 17.43 3.59
CA ALA A 75 -8.44 17.84 4.39
C ALA A 75 -8.05 18.25 5.82
N MET A 76 -7.00 17.64 6.36
CA MET A 76 -6.46 17.95 7.69
C MET A 76 -5.43 19.08 7.69
N GLY A 77 -5.07 19.64 6.53
CA GLY A 77 -4.03 20.69 6.42
C GLY A 77 -2.61 20.19 6.70
N VAL A 78 -2.38 18.87 6.65
CA VAL A 78 -1.05 18.27 6.82
C VAL A 78 -0.24 18.35 5.52
N ALA A 79 -0.92 18.38 4.38
CA ALA A 79 -0.30 18.50 3.07
C ALA A 79 -1.03 19.56 2.23
N ASP A 80 -0.29 20.35 1.45
CA ASP A 80 -0.87 21.38 0.58
C ASP A 80 -1.57 20.79 -0.65
N ARG A 81 -1.15 19.60 -1.09
CA ARG A 81 -1.67 18.91 -2.27
C ARG A 81 -1.68 17.40 -2.08
N ALA A 82 -2.44 16.71 -2.93
CA ALA A 82 -2.38 15.26 -3.04
C ALA A 82 -1.00 14.82 -3.55
N PHE A 83 -0.46 13.76 -2.94
CA PHE A 83 0.76 13.11 -3.41
C PHE A 83 0.48 12.05 -4.46
N THR A 84 1.52 11.72 -5.20
CA THR A 84 1.59 10.65 -6.18
C THR A 84 2.68 9.66 -5.76
N ASN A 85 2.71 8.47 -6.36
CA ASN A 85 3.80 7.52 -6.11
C ASN A 85 5.17 8.10 -6.51
N ARG A 86 5.20 9.02 -7.48
CA ARG A 86 6.42 9.71 -7.89
C ARG A 86 6.96 10.58 -6.76
N ASP A 87 6.08 11.31 -6.08
CA ASP A 87 6.47 12.16 -4.95
C ASP A 87 7.15 11.34 -3.83
N LEU A 88 6.62 10.15 -3.55
CA LEU A 88 7.23 9.25 -2.57
C LEU A 88 8.65 8.81 -2.98
N VAL A 89 8.86 8.48 -4.26
CA VAL A 89 10.19 8.10 -4.77
C VAL A 89 11.14 9.29 -4.69
N GLU A 90 10.71 10.46 -5.11
CA GLU A 90 11.53 11.69 -5.03
C GLU A 90 11.91 12.04 -3.59
N MET A 91 11.00 11.82 -2.61
CA MET A 91 11.32 12.00 -1.19
C MET A 91 12.41 11.03 -0.72
N ILE A 92 12.36 9.77 -1.15
CA ILE A 92 13.38 8.77 -0.82
C ILE A 92 14.73 9.16 -1.46
N GLU A 93 14.74 9.50 -2.75
CA GLU A 93 15.97 9.89 -3.47
C GLU A 93 16.64 11.13 -2.85
N ARG A 94 15.84 12.14 -2.45
CA ARG A 94 16.35 13.32 -1.73
C ARG A 94 16.99 12.94 -0.40
N GLU A 95 16.39 12.00 0.32
CA GLU A 95 16.91 11.56 1.60
C GLU A 95 18.20 10.73 1.44
N GLU A 96 18.28 9.88 0.41
CA GLU A 96 19.52 9.17 0.06
C GLU A 96 20.64 10.14 -0.30
N ALA A 97 20.34 11.18 -1.09
CA ALA A 97 21.31 12.22 -1.44
C ALA A 97 21.82 12.99 -0.20
N ARG A 98 20.93 13.28 0.76
CA ARG A 98 21.28 13.95 2.02
C ARG A 98 22.17 13.07 2.90
N THR A 99 21.90 11.77 2.94
CA THR A 99 22.59 10.82 3.83
C THR A 99 23.89 10.30 3.21
N GLY A 100 24.14 10.56 1.92
CA GLY A 100 25.36 10.20 1.22
C GLY A 100 25.51 8.70 0.95
N GLY A 101 24.43 7.94 1.08
CA GLY A 101 24.42 6.49 0.92
C GLY A 101 23.03 5.95 0.60
N ARG A 102 22.99 4.75 0.00
CA ARG A 102 21.74 4.03 -0.26
C ARG A 102 21.10 3.64 1.07
N LEU A 103 19.82 4.00 1.27
CA LEU A 103 19.08 3.64 2.49
C LEU A 103 18.72 2.16 2.53
N THR A 104 18.86 1.46 1.40
CA THR A 104 18.32 0.11 1.24
C THR A 104 19.25 -0.83 0.48
N ASN A 105 19.42 -2.04 1.02
CA ASN A 105 20.32 -3.09 0.52
C ASN A 105 19.59 -4.18 -0.30
N TYR A 106 18.45 -3.88 -0.93
CA TYR A 106 17.59 -4.91 -1.55
C TYR A 106 18.02 -5.39 -2.94
N LEU A 107 19.00 -4.73 -3.57
CA LEU A 107 19.76 -5.27 -4.69
C LEU A 107 21.18 -5.52 -4.18
N ALA A 108 21.77 -6.66 -4.52
CA ALA A 108 23.19 -6.90 -4.26
C ALA A 108 24.00 -5.74 -4.84
N SER A 109 24.94 -5.20 -4.05
CA SER A 109 25.94 -4.28 -4.59
C SER A 109 26.61 -4.95 -5.79
N ALA A 110 26.68 -4.24 -6.90
CA ALA A 110 27.39 -4.68 -8.10
C ALA A 110 28.84 -5.05 -7.78
#